data_AF-A0A318ELZ1-F1
#
_entry.id   AF-A0A318ELZ1-F1
#
_cell.length_a   1.000
_cell.length_b   1.000
_cell.length_c   1.000
_cell.angle_alpha   90.00
_cell.angle_beta   90.00
_cell.angle_gamma   90.00
#
_symmetry.space_group_name_H-M   'P 1'
#
loop_
_entity.id
_entity.type
_entity.pdbx_description
1 polymer ?
#
loop_
_entity_poly.entity_id
_entity_poly.type
_entity_poly.pdbx_seq_one_letter_code
_entity_poly.pdbx_strand_id
1 'polypeptide(L)'
;MKYMLDVHTHTLASGHAYNTIREMACAAKDRGLELLGITEHAPQMPGTCHDFYFSNLKVVSRKMCGMELLLGVELNILDFDGNVDLSEELLKRMDIVIASMHTPCYSSGTKQENTKTYINVMKNPYVNIIGHPDDSRYPVDMEALVLASKEHKVLLELNNSSLNPIGARQDARGNDIEMLQLCKKHHVPIIIGSDAHTDSDVGRHDLAMMLIEELDFPEELIVNRAVSELRKYLNKV
;
A
#
# COMPACT_ATOMS: atom_id res chain seq x y z
N MET A 1 -2.99 15.99 -13.42
CA MET A 1 -2.68 16.49 -12.05
C MET A 1 -1.35 15.92 -11.60
N LYS A 2 -0.57 16.60 -10.75
CA LYS A 2 0.70 16.07 -10.23
C LYS A 2 0.48 15.46 -8.85
N TYR A 3 0.77 14.17 -8.70
CA TYR A 3 0.78 13.51 -7.40
C TYR A 3 2.11 13.72 -6.68
N MET A 4 2.01 13.93 -5.37
CA MET A 4 3.09 14.45 -4.54
C MET A 4 3.83 13.35 -3.78
N LEU A 5 3.24 12.15 -3.72
CA LEU A 5 3.75 11.03 -2.93
C LEU A 5 3.49 9.70 -3.63
N ASP A 6 4.35 8.75 -3.27
CA ASP A 6 4.23 7.32 -3.56
C ASP A 6 4.79 6.58 -2.34
N VAL A 7 3.96 5.75 -1.71
CA VAL A 7 4.28 5.18 -0.38
C VAL A 7 4.27 3.67 -0.33
N HIS A 8 4.09 3.02 -1.48
CA HIS A 8 4.20 1.57 -1.61
C HIS A 8 5.34 1.27 -2.59
N THR A 9 6.56 1.15 -2.07
CA THR A 9 7.75 0.85 -2.88
C THR A 9 8.73 -0.06 -2.12
N HIS A 10 9.52 -0.83 -2.87
CA HIS A 10 10.37 -1.90 -2.37
C HIS A 10 11.82 -1.74 -2.84
N THR A 11 12.76 -2.23 -2.05
CA THR A 11 14.19 -2.19 -2.37
C THR A 11 14.78 -3.60 -2.45
N LEU A 12 16.08 -3.68 -2.72
CA LEU A 12 16.86 -4.94 -2.67
C LEU A 12 16.61 -5.77 -1.41
N ALA A 13 16.15 -5.16 -0.30
CA ALA A 13 15.83 -5.86 0.93
C ALA A 13 14.63 -6.83 0.81
N SER A 14 13.69 -6.59 -0.11
CA SER A 14 12.58 -7.50 -0.42
C SER A 14 13.01 -8.74 -1.23
N GLY A 15 14.25 -8.79 -1.71
CA GLY A 15 14.83 -9.93 -2.45
C GLY A 15 14.39 -10.06 -3.91
N HIS A 16 13.28 -9.43 -4.30
CA HIS A 16 12.76 -9.39 -5.68
C HIS A 16 12.50 -7.96 -6.20
N ALA A 17 13.03 -6.96 -5.49
CA ALA A 17 13.20 -5.61 -5.98
C ALA A 17 14.70 -5.31 -6.17
N TYR A 18 15.04 -4.32 -7.00
CA TYR A 18 16.36 -4.27 -7.66
C TYR A 18 17.16 -3.00 -7.39
N ASN A 19 16.69 -2.12 -6.53
CA ASN A 19 17.34 -0.84 -6.22
C ASN A 19 17.53 -0.64 -4.71
N THR A 20 18.53 0.14 -4.32
CA THR A 20 18.78 0.55 -2.94
C THR A 20 17.81 1.66 -2.50
N ILE A 21 17.66 1.88 -1.19
CA ILE A 21 16.93 3.04 -0.62
C ILE A 21 17.37 4.36 -1.27
N ARG A 22 18.68 4.52 -1.53
CA ARG A 22 19.23 5.75 -2.12
C ARG A 22 18.81 5.93 -3.56
N GLU A 23 18.88 4.88 -4.37
CA GLU A 23 18.45 4.92 -5.77
C GLU A 23 16.96 5.23 -5.87
N MET A 24 16.12 4.56 -5.06
CA MET A 24 14.69 4.85 -4.97
C MET A 24 14.41 6.30 -4.59
N ALA A 25 15.09 6.83 -3.54
CA ALA A 25 14.91 8.20 -3.08
C ALA A 25 15.34 9.24 -4.12
N CYS A 26 16.45 9.00 -4.82
CA CYS A 26 16.92 9.86 -5.90
C CYS A 26 15.96 9.84 -7.10
N ALA A 27 15.47 8.67 -7.51
CA ALA A 27 14.53 8.53 -8.62
C ALA A 27 13.14 9.13 -8.31
N ALA A 28 12.67 9.02 -7.06
CA ALA A 28 11.49 9.75 -6.58
C ALA A 28 11.68 11.27 -6.70
N LYS A 29 12.89 11.76 -6.38
CA LYS A 29 13.18 13.19 -6.42
C LYS A 29 13.20 13.72 -7.86
N ASP A 30 13.77 12.96 -8.77
CA ASP A 30 13.82 13.31 -10.19
C ASP A 30 12.43 13.35 -10.84
N ARG A 31 11.49 12.54 -10.33
CA ARG A 31 10.05 12.61 -10.70
C ARG A 31 9.28 13.74 -10.01
N GLY A 32 9.96 14.47 -9.12
CA GLY A 32 9.40 15.62 -8.44
C GLY A 32 8.37 15.27 -7.38
N LEU A 33 8.43 14.07 -6.79
CA LEU A 33 7.70 13.75 -5.56
C LEU A 33 8.26 14.58 -4.39
N GLU A 34 7.46 14.74 -3.34
CA GLU A 34 7.84 15.37 -2.08
C GLU A 34 8.06 14.35 -0.97
N LEU A 35 7.37 13.21 -1.03
CA LEU A 35 7.43 12.14 -0.05
C LEU A 35 7.49 10.78 -0.74
N LEU A 36 8.38 9.91 -0.27
CA LEU A 36 8.51 8.51 -0.69
C LEU A 36 8.35 7.58 0.51
N GLY A 37 7.54 6.54 0.39
CA GLY A 37 7.50 5.44 1.37
C GLY A 37 8.31 4.25 0.90
N ILE A 38 9.20 3.75 1.75
CA ILE A 38 9.87 2.44 1.57
C ILE A 38 9.17 1.44 2.49
N THR A 39 8.48 0.47 1.91
CA THR A 39 7.58 -0.47 2.59
C THR A 39 7.90 -1.90 2.19
N GLU A 40 9.07 -2.38 2.63
CA GLU A 40 9.50 -3.75 2.32
C GLU A 40 8.49 -4.79 2.80
N HIS A 41 8.46 -5.96 2.15
CA HIS A 41 7.66 -7.07 2.65
C HIS A 41 8.17 -7.54 4.01
N ALA A 42 7.22 -7.81 4.90
CA ALA A 42 7.46 -8.40 6.21
C ALA A 42 7.92 -9.88 6.14
N PRO A 43 8.48 -10.45 7.23
CA PRO A 43 9.34 -11.64 7.20
C PRO A 43 8.74 -12.95 6.67
N GLN A 44 7.43 -13.11 6.62
CA GLN A 44 6.84 -14.36 6.09
C GLN A 44 6.91 -14.43 4.56
N MET A 45 7.15 -13.32 3.87
CA MET A 45 7.39 -13.34 2.43
C MET A 45 8.73 -14.05 2.14
N PRO A 46 8.76 -15.09 1.29
CA PRO A 46 10.00 -15.82 1.01
C PRO A 46 11.09 -14.92 0.41
N GLY A 47 12.28 -14.95 1.01
CA GLY A 47 13.46 -14.23 0.51
C GLY A 47 13.55 -12.74 0.90
N THR A 48 12.68 -12.28 1.80
CA THR A 48 12.61 -10.87 2.23
C THR A 48 13.43 -10.56 3.51
N CYS A 49 13.16 -9.38 4.07
CA CYS A 49 13.61 -8.84 5.34
C CYS A 49 13.33 -9.73 6.56
N HIS A 50 14.32 -9.84 7.45
CA HIS A 50 14.12 -10.30 8.83
C HIS A 50 13.66 -9.13 9.73
N ASP A 51 13.09 -9.41 10.91
CA ASP A 51 12.73 -8.41 11.96
C ASP A 51 13.82 -7.39 12.25
N PHE A 52 15.09 -7.80 12.11
CA PHE A 52 16.24 -6.94 12.35
C PHE A 52 16.32 -5.76 11.39
N TYR A 53 15.86 -5.94 10.14
CA TYR A 53 15.74 -4.85 9.17
C TYR A 53 14.86 -3.74 9.74
N PHE A 54 13.61 -4.07 10.09
CA PHE A 54 12.64 -3.12 10.64
C PHE A 54 13.11 -2.52 11.97
N SER A 55 13.70 -3.33 12.84
CA SER A 55 14.23 -2.85 14.13
C SER A 55 15.34 -1.81 13.98
N ASN A 56 16.10 -1.88 12.88
CA ASN A 56 17.27 -1.06 12.64
C ASN A 56 16.99 0.15 11.73
N LEU A 57 15.80 0.28 11.15
CA LEU A 57 15.39 1.47 10.36
C LEU A 57 15.57 2.80 11.13
N LYS A 58 15.65 2.76 12.47
CA LYS A 58 16.01 3.91 13.30
C LYS A 58 17.32 4.61 12.89
N VAL A 59 18.27 3.90 12.29
CA VAL A 59 19.57 4.48 11.87
C VAL A 59 19.50 5.16 10.49
N VAL A 60 18.43 4.93 9.73
CA VAL A 60 18.26 5.48 8.39
C VAL A 60 17.67 6.89 8.47
N SER A 61 18.25 7.83 7.73
CA SER A 61 17.75 9.20 7.65
C SER A 61 16.38 9.25 6.95
N ARG A 62 15.45 10.03 7.49
CA ARG A 62 14.14 10.32 6.86
C ARG A 62 14.25 11.38 5.75
N LYS A 63 15.47 11.80 5.42
CA LYS A 63 15.75 12.69 4.30
C LYS A 63 16.96 12.18 3.54
N MET A 64 16.78 11.93 2.25
CA MET A 64 17.83 11.40 1.36
C MET A 64 17.64 11.97 -0.04
N CYS A 65 18.72 12.34 -0.75
CA CYS A 65 18.64 12.97 -2.07
C CYS A 65 17.70 14.21 -2.15
N GLY A 66 17.38 14.87 -1.02
CA GLY A 66 16.38 15.95 -0.99
C GLY A 66 14.92 15.49 -1.07
N MET A 67 14.67 14.20 -0.89
CA MET A 67 13.38 13.53 -0.72
C MET A 67 13.10 13.31 0.78
N GLU A 68 11.85 13.49 1.21
CA GLU A 68 11.38 13.04 2.53
C GLU A 68 10.99 11.56 2.44
N LEU A 69 11.36 10.76 3.44
CA LEU A 69 11.11 9.32 3.46
C LEU A 69 10.20 8.93 4.63
N LEU A 70 9.21 8.09 4.35
CA LEU A 70 8.58 7.24 5.35
C LEU A 70 9.21 5.86 5.28
N LEU A 71 9.67 5.34 6.42
CA LEU A 71 10.22 4.00 6.52
C LEU A 71 9.19 3.10 7.19
N GLY A 72 8.63 2.19 6.40
CA GLY A 72 7.46 1.40 6.75
C GLY A 72 7.62 -0.07 6.39
N VAL A 73 6.47 -0.71 6.26
CA VAL A 73 6.36 -2.13 5.96
C VAL A 73 5.09 -2.42 5.16
N GLU A 74 5.18 -3.38 4.26
CA GLU A 74 4.02 -4.11 3.77
C GLU A 74 3.92 -5.45 4.52
N LEU A 75 2.93 -5.55 5.40
CA LEU A 75 2.64 -6.73 6.19
C LEU A 75 2.00 -7.81 5.33
N ASN A 76 2.36 -9.06 5.61
CA ASN A 76 1.64 -10.21 5.11
C ASN A 76 0.50 -10.53 6.09
N ILE A 77 -0.74 -10.57 5.58
CA ILE A 77 -1.87 -11.12 6.33
C ILE A 77 -1.72 -12.65 6.36
N LEU A 78 -1.75 -13.24 7.55
CA LEU A 78 -1.34 -14.65 7.74
C LEU A 78 -2.50 -15.64 7.83
N ASP A 79 -3.66 -15.20 8.33
CA ASP A 79 -4.78 -16.09 8.61
C ASP A 79 -6.12 -15.36 8.61
N PHE A 80 -7.20 -16.12 8.82
CA PHE A 80 -8.56 -15.59 8.78
C PHE A 80 -8.89 -14.66 9.96
N ASP A 81 -8.11 -14.69 11.04
CA ASP A 81 -8.28 -13.82 12.19
C ASP A 81 -7.65 -12.44 11.96
N GLY A 82 -6.89 -12.27 10.88
CA GLY A 82 -6.24 -11.01 10.52
C GLY A 82 -4.91 -10.79 11.23
N ASN A 83 -4.26 -11.87 11.67
CA ASN A 83 -2.90 -11.79 12.21
C ASN A 83 -1.90 -11.37 11.12
N VAL A 84 -0.86 -10.66 11.52
CA VAL A 84 0.19 -10.11 10.65
C VAL A 84 1.57 -10.49 11.18
N ASP A 85 2.58 -10.42 10.32
CA ASP A 85 3.92 -10.97 10.57
C ASP A 85 4.95 -10.00 11.17
N LEU A 86 4.49 -8.99 11.92
CA LEU A 86 5.35 -8.13 12.73
C LEU A 86 4.75 -7.88 14.11
N SER A 87 5.59 -7.88 15.13
CA SER A 87 5.17 -7.60 16.50
C SER A 87 4.73 -6.16 16.68
N GLU A 88 3.83 -5.94 17.64
CA GLU A 88 3.38 -4.60 18.02
C GLU A 88 4.54 -3.63 18.33
N GLU A 89 5.61 -4.13 18.96
CA GLU A 89 6.79 -3.33 19.30
C GLU A 89 7.52 -2.77 18.07
N LEU A 90 7.53 -3.53 16.96
CA LEU A 90 8.13 -3.11 15.70
C LEU A 90 7.16 -2.23 14.91
N LEU A 91 5.86 -2.54 14.89
CA LEU A 91 4.83 -1.71 14.26
C LEU A 91 4.80 -0.28 14.83
N LYS A 92 4.94 -0.14 16.15
CA LYS A 92 5.10 1.17 16.82
C LYS A 92 6.29 1.99 16.30
N ARG A 93 7.27 1.38 15.64
CA ARG A 93 8.47 2.05 15.12
C ARG A 93 8.38 2.40 13.63
N MET A 94 7.43 1.84 12.90
CA MET A 94 7.21 2.17 11.49
C MET A 94 6.57 3.56 11.34
N ASP A 95 6.87 4.22 10.22
CA ASP A 95 6.30 5.52 9.88
C ASP A 95 4.96 5.34 9.11
N ILE A 96 4.84 4.25 8.36
CA ILE A 96 3.63 3.82 7.64
C ILE A 96 3.55 2.29 7.58
N VAL A 97 2.35 1.74 7.61
CA VAL A 97 2.08 0.30 7.59
C VAL A 97 1.01 0.00 6.55
N ILE A 98 1.38 -0.82 5.58
CA ILE A 98 0.49 -1.42 4.59
C ILE A 98 0.23 -2.87 5.03
N ALA A 99 -0.97 -3.39 4.83
CA ALA A 99 -1.25 -4.82 5.03
C ALA A 99 -1.96 -5.39 3.81
N SER A 100 -1.47 -6.52 3.30
CA SER A 100 -1.96 -7.11 2.06
C SER A 100 -2.02 -8.63 2.14
N MET A 101 -2.80 -9.25 1.25
CA MET A 101 -2.83 -10.70 1.07
C MET A 101 -1.84 -11.11 -0.02
N HIS A 102 -0.89 -11.99 0.30
CA HIS A 102 0.09 -12.50 -0.65
C HIS A 102 0.01 -14.03 -0.75
N THR A 103 0.13 -14.57 -1.96
CA THR A 103 -0.06 -16.01 -2.22
C THR A 103 0.89 -16.91 -1.43
N PRO A 104 2.17 -16.52 -1.19
CA PRO A 104 3.06 -17.31 -0.35
C PRO A 104 2.69 -17.34 1.13
N CYS A 105 1.92 -16.37 1.62
CA CYS A 105 1.69 -16.13 3.06
C CYS A 105 0.23 -16.35 3.48
N TYR A 106 -0.70 -16.28 2.53
CA TYR A 106 -2.13 -16.37 2.78
C TYR A 106 -2.80 -17.37 1.84
N SER A 107 -3.57 -18.30 2.42
CA SER A 107 -4.44 -19.21 1.67
C SER A 107 -5.84 -18.62 1.57
N SER A 108 -6.26 -18.28 0.34
CA SER A 108 -7.56 -17.67 0.07
C SER A 108 -8.72 -18.56 0.53
N GLY A 109 -9.69 -17.95 1.22
CA GLY A 109 -10.95 -18.59 1.63
C GLY A 109 -12.12 -18.18 0.74
N THR A 110 -13.33 -18.32 1.29
CA THR A 110 -14.55 -17.77 0.69
C THR A 110 -14.54 -16.24 0.67
N LYS A 111 -15.41 -15.64 -0.16
CA LYS A 111 -15.58 -14.18 -0.21
C LYS A 111 -15.80 -13.58 1.19
N GLN A 112 -16.63 -14.24 1.99
CA GLN A 112 -16.98 -13.82 3.34
C GLN A 112 -15.79 -13.92 4.31
N GLU A 113 -15.00 -14.98 4.21
CA GLU A 113 -13.80 -15.17 5.05
C GLU A 113 -12.75 -14.10 4.74
N ASN A 114 -12.39 -13.92 3.46
CA ASN A 114 -11.40 -12.90 3.07
C ASN A 114 -11.85 -11.48 3.46
N THR A 115 -13.14 -11.18 3.28
CA THR A 115 -13.72 -9.89 3.72
C THR A 115 -13.57 -9.70 5.23
N LYS A 116 -13.97 -10.70 6.01
CA LYS A 116 -13.84 -10.66 7.47
C LYS A 116 -12.38 -10.49 7.88
N THR A 117 -11.45 -11.14 7.19
CA THR A 117 -10.02 -11.01 7.44
C THR A 117 -9.53 -9.59 7.25
N TYR A 118 -9.82 -8.95 6.11
CA TYR A 118 -9.44 -7.55 5.89
C TYR A 118 -10.06 -6.62 6.95
N ILE A 119 -11.32 -6.82 7.31
CA ILE A 119 -11.98 -6.03 8.37
C ILE A 119 -11.27 -6.22 9.71
N ASN A 120 -10.84 -7.44 10.04
CA ASN A 120 -10.10 -7.69 11.27
C ASN A 120 -8.71 -7.02 11.25
N VAL A 121 -8.02 -7.05 10.11
CA VAL A 121 -6.72 -6.37 9.93
C VAL A 121 -6.87 -4.85 10.12
N MET A 122 -7.95 -4.25 9.60
CA MET A 122 -8.23 -2.82 9.77
C MET A 122 -8.46 -2.40 11.24
N LYS A 123 -8.80 -3.33 12.15
CA LYS A 123 -8.92 -3.04 13.59
C LYS A 123 -7.57 -2.88 14.27
N ASN A 124 -6.49 -3.31 13.63
CA ASN A 124 -5.14 -3.10 14.13
C ASN A 124 -4.80 -1.59 14.06
N PRO A 125 -4.56 -0.91 15.20
CA PRO A 125 -4.38 0.54 15.22
C PRO A 125 -3.09 1.00 14.53
N TYR A 126 -2.22 0.08 14.11
CA TYR A 126 -1.01 0.41 13.38
C TYR A 126 -1.18 0.38 11.86
N VAL A 127 -2.21 -0.27 11.32
CA VAL A 127 -2.41 -0.38 9.86
C VAL A 127 -2.96 0.94 9.30
N ASN A 128 -2.31 1.47 8.26
CA ASN A 128 -2.71 2.74 7.63
C ASN A 128 -3.37 2.51 6.27
N ILE A 129 -2.96 1.46 5.55
CA ILE A 129 -3.38 1.16 4.18
C ILE A 129 -3.64 -0.34 4.05
N ILE A 130 -4.71 -0.72 3.35
CA ILE A 130 -4.85 -2.05 2.76
C ILE A 130 -4.27 -2.00 1.35
N GLY A 131 -3.21 -2.77 1.11
CA GLY A 131 -2.54 -2.85 -0.18
C GLY A 131 -3.30 -3.75 -1.16
N HIS A 132 -3.35 -3.32 -2.43
CA HIS A 132 -3.94 -4.05 -3.57
C HIS A 132 -5.11 -5.01 -3.23
N PRO A 133 -6.23 -4.52 -2.65
CA PRO A 133 -7.40 -5.35 -2.35
C PRO A 133 -8.20 -5.77 -3.61
N ASP A 134 -7.64 -5.55 -4.80
CA ASP A 134 -8.26 -5.67 -6.10
C ASP A 134 -8.04 -7.04 -6.78
N ASP A 135 -7.34 -7.96 -6.12
CA ASP A 135 -6.97 -9.23 -6.72
C ASP A 135 -8.04 -10.33 -6.50
N SER A 136 -8.66 -10.81 -7.57
CA SER A 136 -9.68 -11.88 -7.53
C SER A 136 -9.16 -13.25 -7.07
N ARG A 137 -7.85 -13.42 -6.87
CA ARG A 137 -7.33 -14.56 -6.09
C ARG A 137 -7.83 -14.53 -4.65
N TYR A 138 -8.19 -13.36 -4.13
CA TYR A 138 -8.76 -13.11 -2.79
C TYR A 138 -10.11 -12.40 -2.94
N PRO A 139 -11.16 -13.09 -3.39
CA PRO A 139 -12.46 -12.44 -3.60
C PRO A 139 -12.95 -11.82 -2.29
N VAL A 140 -13.50 -10.61 -2.36
CA VAL A 140 -14.03 -9.86 -1.21
C VAL A 140 -15.39 -9.25 -1.54
N ASP A 141 -16.14 -8.92 -0.49
CA ASP A 141 -17.26 -8.01 -0.57
C ASP A 141 -16.73 -6.57 -0.56
N MET A 142 -16.64 -5.96 -1.74
CA MET A 142 -15.99 -4.66 -1.89
C MET A 142 -16.74 -3.54 -1.15
N GLU A 143 -18.09 -3.60 -1.08
CA GLU A 143 -18.86 -2.60 -0.34
C GLU A 143 -18.63 -2.72 1.17
N ALA A 144 -18.59 -3.94 1.70
CA ALA A 144 -18.23 -4.15 3.10
C ALA A 144 -16.79 -3.67 3.40
N LEU A 145 -15.86 -3.91 2.49
CA LEU A 145 -14.46 -3.46 2.63
C LEU A 145 -14.35 -1.92 2.66
N VAL A 146 -15.03 -1.23 1.74
CA VAL A 146 -15.07 0.24 1.67
C VAL A 146 -15.72 0.85 2.91
N LEU A 147 -16.79 0.25 3.43
CA LEU A 147 -17.44 0.74 4.64
C LEU A 147 -16.55 0.54 5.88
N ALA A 148 -15.86 -0.59 5.98
CA ALA A 148 -14.94 -0.86 7.07
C ALA A 148 -13.70 0.04 7.03
N SER A 149 -13.16 0.32 5.83
CA SER A 149 -12.03 1.24 5.68
C SER A 149 -12.37 2.64 6.16
N LYS A 150 -13.61 3.10 5.90
CA LYS A 150 -14.16 4.34 6.44
C LYS A 150 -14.29 4.32 7.97
N GLU A 151 -14.84 3.24 8.53
CA GLU A 151 -15.05 3.08 9.98
C GLU A 151 -13.71 3.10 10.75
N HIS A 152 -12.73 2.37 10.25
CA HIS A 152 -11.43 2.20 10.90
C HIS A 152 -10.39 3.25 10.48
N LYS A 153 -10.74 4.15 9.56
CA LYS A 153 -9.85 5.18 9.03
C LYS A 153 -8.57 4.58 8.44
N VAL A 154 -8.74 3.54 7.62
CA VAL A 154 -7.68 2.87 6.87
C VAL A 154 -7.91 3.17 5.39
N LEU A 155 -6.85 3.48 4.64
CA LEU A 155 -6.94 3.77 3.21
C LEU A 155 -7.03 2.47 2.40
N LEU A 156 -7.75 2.51 1.28
CA LEU A 156 -7.69 1.47 0.27
C LEU A 156 -6.77 1.90 -0.86
N GLU A 157 -5.87 1.01 -1.27
CA GLU A 157 -4.93 1.26 -2.34
C GLU A 157 -5.54 0.98 -3.72
N LEU A 158 -5.45 1.95 -4.64
CA LEU A 158 -5.50 1.73 -6.08
C LEU A 158 -4.07 1.50 -6.57
N ASN A 159 -3.73 0.25 -6.87
CA ASN A 159 -2.35 -0.15 -7.11
C ASN A 159 -2.03 -0.14 -8.62
N ASN A 160 -1.07 0.67 -9.04
CA ASN A 160 -0.73 0.81 -10.46
C ASN A 160 -0.15 -0.48 -11.05
N SER A 161 0.62 -1.24 -10.27
CA SER A 161 1.18 -2.53 -10.69
C SER A 161 0.09 -3.58 -10.93
N SER A 162 -1.01 -3.53 -10.17
CA SER A 162 -2.17 -4.42 -10.40
C SER A 162 -2.76 -4.29 -11.79
N LEU A 163 -2.86 -3.06 -12.28
CA LEU A 163 -3.47 -2.74 -13.58
C LEU A 163 -2.57 -3.10 -14.77
N ASN A 164 -1.32 -3.49 -14.53
CA ASN A 164 -0.39 -3.84 -15.59
C ASN A 164 -0.79 -5.20 -16.21
N PRO A 165 -1.02 -5.28 -17.54
CA PRO A 165 -1.49 -6.51 -18.19
C PRO A 165 -0.51 -7.70 -18.12
N ILE A 166 0.76 -7.47 -17.79
CA ILE A 166 1.73 -8.56 -17.56
C ILE A 166 1.80 -9.01 -16.09
N GLY A 167 1.03 -8.37 -15.20
CA GLY A 167 0.95 -8.70 -13.79
C GLY A 167 0.24 -10.04 -13.52
N ALA A 168 0.41 -10.56 -12.31
CA ALA A 168 -0.16 -11.85 -11.91
C ALA A 168 -1.52 -11.76 -11.19
N ARG A 169 -1.94 -10.57 -10.77
CA ARG A 169 -3.23 -10.35 -10.10
C ARG A 169 -4.38 -10.61 -11.08
N GLN A 170 -5.46 -11.21 -10.59
CA GLN A 170 -6.59 -11.60 -11.43
C GLN A 170 -7.70 -10.56 -11.36
N ASP A 171 -8.20 -10.12 -12.52
CA ASP A 171 -9.34 -9.19 -12.62
C ASP A 171 -9.20 -7.89 -11.79
N ALA A 172 -7.96 -7.45 -11.58
CA ALA A 172 -7.60 -6.21 -10.88
C ALA A 172 -8.47 -5.02 -11.31
N ARG A 173 -8.51 -4.77 -12.61
CA ARG A 173 -9.25 -3.64 -13.18
C ARG A 173 -10.76 -3.70 -12.88
N GLY A 174 -11.37 -4.89 -12.91
CA GLY A 174 -12.79 -5.05 -12.61
C GLY A 174 -13.10 -4.68 -11.16
N ASN A 175 -12.28 -5.20 -10.23
CA ASN A 175 -12.40 -4.91 -8.80
C ASN A 175 -12.06 -3.45 -8.46
N ASP A 176 -11.08 -2.85 -9.13
CA ASP A 176 -10.73 -1.43 -8.96
C ASP A 176 -11.87 -0.51 -9.41
N ILE A 177 -12.59 -0.84 -10.50
CA ILE A 177 -13.78 -0.08 -10.90
C ILE A 177 -14.84 -0.14 -9.79
N GLU A 178 -15.14 -1.33 -9.28
CA GLU A 178 -16.12 -1.51 -8.21
C GLU A 178 -15.71 -0.73 -6.96
N MET A 179 -14.44 -0.86 -6.54
CA MET A 179 -13.87 -0.14 -5.41
C MET A 179 -14.00 1.37 -5.59
N LEU A 180 -13.58 1.93 -6.72
CA LEU A 180 -13.63 3.36 -6.98
C LEU A 180 -15.07 3.90 -7.03
N GLN A 181 -16.02 3.16 -7.62
CA GLN A 181 -17.42 3.55 -7.61
C GLN A 181 -18.01 3.57 -6.20
N LEU A 182 -17.67 2.58 -5.37
CA LEU A 182 -18.11 2.49 -3.98
C LEU A 182 -17.45 3.56 -3.11
N CYS A 183 -16.16 3.83 -3.30
CA CYS A 183 -15.45 4.92 -2.64
C CYS A 183 -16.07 6.28 -2.99
N LYS A 184 -16.42 6.51 -4.27
CA LYS A 184 -17.14 7.70 -4.73
C LYS A 184 -18.51 7.82 -4.06
N LYS A 185 -19.30 6.72 -4.02
CA LYS A 185 -20.62 6.66 -3.38
C LYS A 185 -20.55 6.97 -1.88
N HIS A 186 -19.59 6.38 -1.18
CA HIS A 186 -19.48 6.44 0.29
C HIS A 186 -18.54 7.55 0.80
N HIS A 187 -17.97 8.35 -0.11
CA HIS A 187 -17.01 9.42 0.19
C HIS A 187 -15.79 8.90 0.98
N VAL A 188 -15.21 7.81 0.50
CA VAL A 188 -14.04 7.16 1.10
C VAL A 188 -12.80 7.52 0.27
N PRO A 189 -11.77 8.13 0.87
CA PRO A 189 -10.53 8.42 0.17
C PRO A 189 -9.76 7.15 -0.20
N ILE A 190 -9.07 7.21 -1.33
CA ILE A 190 -8.13 6.18 -1.80
C ILE A 190 -6.71 6.73 -1.81
N ILE A 191 -5.74 5.82 -1.81
CA ILE A 191 -4.34 6.13 -2.08
C ILE A 191 -3.88 5.36 -3.30
N ILE A 192 -3.02 5.96 -4.11
CA ILE A 192 -2.42 5.34 -5.28
C ILE A 192 -1.01 4.91 -4.89
N GLY A 193 -0.69 3.64 -5.12
CA GLY A 193 0.65 3.10 -4.93
C GLY A 193 1.22 2.64 -6.27
N SER A 194 2.51 2.89 -6.51
CA SER A 194 3.15 2.34 -7.70
C SER A 194 3.48 0.85 -7.52
N ASP A 195 3.70 0.41 -6.27
CA ASP A 195 4.20 -0.93 -5.92
C ASP A 195 5.57 -1.18 -6.61
N ALA A 196 6.41 -0.15 -6.58
CA ALA A 196 7.64 -0.12 -7.35
C ALA A 196 8.67 -1.09 -6.77
N HIS A 197 9.08 -2.05 -7.60
CA HIS A 197 10.20 -2.94 -7.33
C HIS A 197 11.48 -2.52 -8.07
N THR A 198 11.39 -1.47 -8.89
CA THR A 198 12.51 -0.80 -9.52
C THR A 198 12.36 0.71 -9.40
N ASP A 199 13.49 1.42 -9.41
CA ASP A 199 13.51 2.88 -9.41
C ASP A 199 12.83 3.48 -10.65
N SER A 200 12.72 2.72 -11.74
CA SER A 200 12.02 3.10 -12.97
C SER A 200 10.49 3.16 -12.83
N ASP A 201 9.92 2.50 -11.83
CA ASP A 201 8.47 2.48 -11.56
C ASP A 201 8.04 3.39 -10.41
N VAL A 202 8.99 3.92 -9.62
CA VAL A 202 8.67 4.85 -8.52
C VAL A 202 7.83 6.02 -9.03
N GLY A 203 6.73 6.35 -8.37
CA GLY A 203 5.83 7.43 -8.75
C GLY A 203 5.12 7.24 -10.09
N ARG A 204 5.20 6.05 -10.69
CA ARG A 204 4.50 5.70 -11.92
C ARG A 204 3.06 5.31 -11.58
N HIS A 205 2.14 6.19 -11.92
CA HIS A 205 0.70 6.04 -11.64
C HIS A 205 -0.14 6.11 -12.94
N ASP A 206 0.45 5.86 -14.10
CA ASP A 206 -0.16 6.03 -15.42
C ASP A 206 -1.44 5.21 -15.61
N LEU A 207 -1.43 3.92 -15.22
CA LEU A 207 -2.59 3.03 -15.35
C LEU A 207 -3.71 3.40 -14.38
N ALA A 208 -3.36 3.68 -13.13
CA ALA A 208 -4.29 4.15 -12.11
C ALA A 208 -4.92 5.49 -12.52
N MET A 209 -4.14 6.39 -13.10
CA MET A 209 -4.61 7.68 -13.60
C MET A 209 -5.62 7.55 -14.74
N MET A 210 -5.37 6.68 -15.71
CA MET A 210 -6.34 6.43 -16.77
C MET A 210 -7.68 5.95 -16.21
N LEU A 211 -7.67 5.10 -15.19
CA LEU A 211 -8.90 4.62 -14.55
C LEU A 211 -9.61 5.71 -13.76
N ILE A 212 -8.86 6.55 -13.03
CA ILE A 212 -9.39 7.72 -12.32
C ILE A 212 -10.09 8.69 -13.28
N GLU A 213 -9.46 8.96 -14.42
CA GLU A 213 -10.01 9.82 -15.47
C GLU A 213 -11.24 9.21 -16.13
N GLU A 214 -11.21 7.91 -16.45
CA GLU A 214 -12.35 7.18 -17.04
C GLU A 214 -13.60 7.21 -16.16
N LEU A 215 -13.42 7.10 -14.83
CA LEU A 215 -14.52 7.05 -13.86
C LEU A 215 -14.92 8.41 -13.30
N ASP A 216 -14.26 9.49 -13.73
CA ASP A 216 -14.45 10.84 -13.19
C ASP A 216 -14.34 10.82 -11.65
N PHE A 217 -13.30 10.16 -11.12
CA PHE A 217 -13.17 9.97 -9.67
C PHE A 217 -12.80 11.29 -8.98
N PRO A 218 -13.47 11.69 -7.88
CA PRO A 218 -13.29 13.01 -7.28
C PRO A 218 -11.87 13.23 -6.74
N GLU A 219 -11.22 14.30 -7.18
CA GLU A 219 -9.84 14.65 -6.83
C GLU A 219 -9.65 14.80 -5.31
N GLU A 220 -10.65 15.33 -4.60
CA GLU A 220 -10.62 15.53 -3.16
C GLU A 220 -10.47 14.22 -2.37
N LEU A 221 -10.91 13.10 -2.95
CA LEU A 221 -10.81 11.74 -2.39
C LEU A 221 -9.48 11.05 -2.72
N ILE A 222 -8.57 11.69 -3.45
CA ILE A 222 -7.26 11.11 -3.78
C ILE A 222 -6.21 11.65 -2.82
N VAL A 223 -5.68 10.79 -1.95
CA VAL A 223 -4.71 11.19 -0.91
C VAL A 223 -3.39 11.70 -1.51
N ASN A 224 -2.98 11.18 -2.66
CA ASN A 224 -1.70 11.53 -3.27
C ASN A 224 -1.58 13.00 -3.72
N ARG A 225 -2.68 13.78 -3.69
CA ARG A 225 -2.69 15.20 -4.06
C ARG A 225 -1.86 16.09 -3.13
N ALA A 226 -1.67 15.69 -1.88
CA ALA A 226 -0.84 16.44 -0.94
C ALA A 226 -0.37 15.58 0.23
N VAL A 227 0.87 15.78 0.66
CA VAL A 227 1.46 15.10 1.83
C VAL A 227 0.62 15.31 3.10
N SER A 228 0.00 16.48 3.25
CA SER A 228 -0.87 16.79 4.39
C SER A 228 -2.12 15.89 4.48
N GLU A 229 -2.56 15.31 3.36
CA GLU A 229 -3.68 14.35 3.37
C GLU A 229 -3.27 13.02 3.95
N LEU A 230 -2.12 12.49 3.51
CA LEU A 230 -1.60 11.24 4.03
C LEU A 230 -1.35 11.34 5.54
N ARG A 231 -0.81 12.47 6.02
CA ARG A 231 -0.55 12.69 7.46
C ARG A 231 -1.80 12.55 8.34
N LYS A 232 -3.01 12.65 7.78
CA LYS A 232 -4.26 12.41 8.53
C LYS A 232 -4.43 10.94 8.92
N TYR A 233 -3.75 10.02 8.22
CA TYR A 233 -3.86 8.58 8.38
C TYR A 233 -2.64 7.94 9.05
N LEU A 234 -1.53 8.67 9.19
CA LEU A 234 -0.33 8.16 9.84
C LEU A 234 -0.50 8.09 11.36
N ASN A 235 0.08 7.06 11.98
CA ASN A 235 0.04 6.87 13.43
C ASN A 235 1.03 7.77 14.19
N LYS A 236 1.96 8.39 13.46
CA LYS A 236 2.96 9.34 13.96
C LYS A 236 2.86 10.63 13.18
N VAL A 237 2.73 11.73 13.93
CA VAL A 237 2.74 13.11 13.40
C VAL A 237 4.11 13.73 13.64
#